data_AF-A0A8H5MMX3-F1
#
_entry.id   AF-A0A8H5MMX3-F1
#
_cell.length_a   1.000
_cell.length_b   1.000
_cell.length_c   1.000
_cell.angle_alpha   90.00
_cell.angle_beta   90.00
_cell.angle_gamma   90.00
#
_symmetry.space_group_name_H-M   'P 1'
#
loop_
_entity.id
_entity.type
_entity.pdbx_description
1 polymer ?
#
loop_
_entity_poly.entity_id
_entity_poly.type
_entity_poly.pdbx_seq_one_letter_code
_entity_poly.pdbx_strand_id
1 'polypeptide(L)'
;MASASFDHTAVDPLKQEARRAHMNAFFMHLGLWDSAKVTTAREKCVEMYCKLLYERGHVSVSQEYFEYQVDCLVWFNILKRGKALTEATKWPWAGTIPEISDSTTQASVTYRDWLHRKHDAKNDGDCGRTNAPEAVEVQEHRIPADTVVDESFKEAKPRVWRRLPGDPYINPKVPVPCREGWDIPNWEKVDACQLPDADLREMIWRRVVSKPHPDPLTGPFELALPDWLDFHNLVLHNFKNIAKNRPIDPDVTICWRVKDSYPISLVVSLITSREHDGESITFGFIGSPVRLVDYLHFCFWWVVRKGDWGVFDTVTRLIEAWEGITSDSDKAVADAKLNRENMDNWVPETHAILTQPRPEVPLLIENWVRREGSDSNTLFALTTLARNTWALFSIDDGRSWFDAFSAKNRND
;
A
#
# COMPACT_ATOMS: atom_id res chain seq x y z
N MET A 1 -28.01 -7.25 19.95
CA MET A 1 -28.34 -8.59 19.41
C MET A 1 -27.02 -9.22 18.99
N ALA A 2 -26.68 -10.36 19.56
CA ALA A 2 -25.43 -11.05 19.28
C ALA A 2 -25.51 -11.64 17.86
N SER A 3 -24.80 -11.03 16.90
CA SER A 3 -24.54 -11.62 15.59
C SER A 3 -23.72 -12.88 15.85
N ALA A 4 -24.33 -14.05 15.62
CA ALA A 4 -23.57 -15.29 15.49
C ALA A 4 -22.49 -15.02 14.43
N SER A 5 -21.23 -15.26 14.81
CA SER A 5 -20.10 -15.22 13.89
C SER A 5 -20.44 -16.13 12.72
N PHE A 6 -20.64 -15.57 11.53
CA PHE A 6 -20.85 -16.36 10.32
C PHE A 6 -19.60 -17.23 10.14
N ASP A 7 -19.71 -18.55 10.24
CA ASP A 7 -18.55 -19.43 10.23
C ASP A 7 -18.00 -19.55 8.81
N HIS A 8 -16.79 -19.05 8.60
CA HIS A 8 -16.09 -19.11 7.31
C HIS A 8 -15.20 -20.35 7.16
N THR A 9 -14.97 -21.09 8.26
CA THR A 9 -13.95 -22.15 8.33
C THR A 9 -14.39 -23.45 7.66
N ALA A 10 -15.70 -23.71 7.57
CA ALA A 10 -16.26 -24.89 6.93
C ALA A 10 -16.22 -24.85 5.39
N VAL A 11 -15.85 -23.71 4.79
CA VAL A 11 -15.84 -23.53 3.34
C VAL A 11 -14.44 -23.79 2.81
N ASP A 12 -14.34 -24.74 1.87
CA ASP A 12 -13.13 -24.94 1.07
C ASP A 12 -12.90 -23.70 0.20
N PRO A 13 -11.85 -22.90 0.49
CA PRO A 13 -11.60 -21.66 -0.21
C PRO A 13 -11.04 -21.87 -1.61
N LEU A 14 -10.65 -23.08 -2.00
CA LEU A 14 -10.15 -23.36 -3.34
C LEU A 14 -11.31 -23.66 -4.32
N LYS A 15 -12.43 -24.15 -3.80
CA LYS A 15 -13.64 -24.43 -4.60
C LYS A 15 -14.46 -23.18 -4.85
N GLN A 16 -14.47 -22.73 -6.10
CA GLN A 16 -15.22 -21.54 -6.56
C GLN A 16 -16.70 -21.56 -6.17
N GLU A 17 -17.39 -22.67 -6.41
CA GLU A 17 -18.83 -22.80 -6.12
C GLU A 17 -19.10 -22.66 -4.61
N ALA A 18 -18.26 -23.29 -3.77
CA ALA A 18 -18.37 -23.21 -2.32
C ALA A 18 -18.16 -21.78 -1.81
N ARG A 19 -17.13 -21.09 -2.30
CA ARG A 19 -16.90 -19.67 -1.98
C ARG A 19 -18.10 -18.81 -2.35
N ARG A 20 -18.61 -18.93 -3.59
CA ARG A 20 -19.70 -18.07 -4.07
C ARG A 20 -21.02 -18.34 -3.36
N ALA A 21 -21.32 -19.59 -3.03
CA ALA A 21 -22.47 -19.95 -2.20
C ALA A 21 -22.36 -19.31 -0.81
N HIS A 22 -21.17 -19.35 -0.20
CA HIS A 22 -20.90 -18.70 1.08
C HIS A 22 -21.05 -17.18 1.02
N MET A 23 -20.49 -16.54 -0.01
CA MET A 23 -20.62 -15.11 -0.23
C MET A 23 -22.08 -14.68 -0.35
N ASN A 24 -22.89 -15.44 -1.10
CA ASN A 24 -24.32 -15.22 -1.23
C ASN A 24 -25.00 -15.27 0.14
N ALA A 25 -24.85 -16.37 0.88
CA ALA A 25 -25.46 -16.54 2.19
C ALA A 25 -25.02 -15.44 3.19
N PHE A 26 -23.75 -15.04 3.14
CA PHE A 26 -23.22 -13.96 3.97
C PHE A 26 -23.84 -12.59 3.62
N PHE A 27 -23.92 -12.25 2.34
CA PHE A 27 -24.55 -10.99 1.92
C PHE A 27 -26.05 -10.99 2.21
N MET A 28 -26.74 -12.14 2.10
CA MET A 28 -28.14 -12.28 2.51
C MET A 28 -28.30 -12.01 4.00
N HIS A 29 -27.43 -12.60 4.83
CA HIS A 29 -27.44 -12.39 6.29
C HIS A 29 -27.27 -10.91 6.67
N LEU A 30 -26.46 -10.16 5.93
CA LEU A 30 -26.25 -8.73 6.14
C LEU A 30 -27.33 -7.83 5.51
N GLY A 31 -28.32 -8.40 4.80
CA GLY A 31 -29.29 -7.61 4.03
C GLY A 31 -28.67 -6.84 2.86
N LEU A 32 -27.53 -7.30 2.36
CA LEU A 32 -26.77 -6.68 1.26
C LEU A 32 -26.92 -7.45 -0.07
N TRP A 33 -27.59 -8.60 -0.06
CA TRP A 33 -27.77 -9.42 -1.26
C TRP A 33 -28.74 -8.77 -2.25
N ASP A 34 -28.26 -8.63 -3.48
CA ASP A 34 -29.01 -8.21 -4.65
C ASP A 34 -28.31 -8.84 -5.85
N SER A 35 -28.93 -9.84 -6.47
CA SER A 35 -28.32 -10.66 -7.51
C SER A 35 -27.82 -9.81 -8.68
N ALA A 36 -28.61 -8.82 -9.12
CA ALA A 36 -28.20 -7.92 -10.20
C ALA A 36 -26.98 -7.08 -9.81
N LYS A 37 -26.98 -6.50 -8.59
CA LYS A 37 -25.82 -5.71 -8.12
C LYS A 37 -24.55 -6.55 -7.96
N VAL A 38 -24.67 -7.78 -7.47
CA VAL A 38 -23.53 -8.69 -7.29
C VAL A 38 -22.95 -9.11 -8.64
N THR A 39 -23.81 -9.45 -9.61
CA THR A 39 -23.41 -9.75 -10.99
C THR A 39 -22.68 -8.57 -11.63
N THR A 40 -23.25 -7.37 -11.59
CA THR A 40 -22.58 -6.16 -12.10
C THR A 40 -21.27 -5.86 -11.36
N ALA A 41 -21.21 -6.09 -10.04
CA ALA A 41 -19.97 -5.92 -9.29
C ALA A 41 -18.89 -6.91 -9.75
N ARG A 42 -19.28 -8.17 -10.01
CA ARG A 42 -18.38 -9.21 -10.52
C ARG A 42 -17.82 -8.86 -11.89
N GLU A 43 -18.65 -8.46 -12.85
CA GLU A 43 -18.20 -8.04 -14.18
C GLU A 43 -17.15 -6.93 -14.10
N LYS A 44 -17.38 -5.92 -13.25
CA LYS A 44 -16.42 -4.84 -13.01
C LYS A 44 -15.12 -5.34 -12.37
N CYS A 45 -15.21 -6.27 -11.42
CA CYS A 45 -14.03 -6.86 -10.78
C CYS A 45 -13.21 -7.71 -11.77
N VAL A 46 -13.88 -8.47 -12.65
CA VAL A 46 -13.24 -9.22 -13.75
C VAL A 46 -12.47 -8.25 -14.66
N GLU A 47 -13.13 -7.21 -15.18
CA GLU A 47 -12.49 -6.23 -16.06
C GLU A 47 -11.29 -5.53 -15.39
N MET A 48 -11.47 -5.11 -14.14
CA MET A 48 -10.40 -4.46 -13.36
C MET A 48 -9.22 -5.40 -13.13
N TYR A 49 -9.48 -6.67 -12.79
CA TYR A 49 -8.42 -7.63 -12.50
C TYR A 49 -7.70 -8.09 -13.78
N CYS A 50 -8.40 -8.26 -14.90
CA CYS A 50 -7.76 -8.52 -16.19
C CYS A 50 -6.79 -7.40 -16.60
N LYS A 51 -7.18 -6.12 -16.42
CA LYS A 51 -6.28 -4.98 -16.66
C LYS A 51 -5.03 -5.06 -15.80
N LEU A 52 -5.20 -5.31 -14.49
CA LEU A 52 -4.08 -5.44 -13.56
C LEU A 52 -3.12 -6.55 -13.97
N LEU A 53 -3.64 -7.73 -14.35
CA LEU A 53 -2.80 -8.83 -14.81
C LEU A 53 -2.03 -8.50 -16.10
N TYR A 54 -2.70 -7.81 -17.05
CA TYR A 54 -2.08 -7.38 -18.31
C TYR A 54 -0.99 -6.34 -18.10
N GLU A 55 -1.25 -5.33 -17.25
CA GLU A 55 -0.28 -4.30 -16.89
C GLU A 55 0.96 -4.88 -16.19
N ARG A 56 0.80 -6.00 -15.48
CA ARG A 56 1.89 -6.77 -14.85
C ARG A 56 2.57 -7.76 -15.80
N GLY A 57 2.22 -7.79 -17.08
CA GLY A 57 2.84 -8.66 -18.08
C GLY A 57 2.52 -10.15 -17.93
N HIS A 58 1.49 -10.53 -17.15
CA HIS A 58 1.09 -11.93 -17.05
C HIS A 58 0.48 -12.40 -18.37
N VAL A 59 1.08 -13.42 -18.98
CA VAL A 59 0.56 -14.02 -20.23
C VAL A 59 -0.51 -15.10 -19.98
N SER A 60 -0.53 -15.66 -18.77
CA SER A 60 -1.48 -16.68 -18.33
C SER A 60 -1.55 -16.71 -16.79
N VAL A 61 -2.69 -17.12 -16.24
CA VAL A 61 -2.90 -17.37 -14.81
C VAL A 61 -3.80 -18.59 -14.63
N SER A 62 -3.68 -19.31 -13.52
CA SER A 62 -4.60 -20.41 -13.20
C SER A 62 -6.04 -19.93 -13.04
N GLN A 63 -7.00 -20.74 -13.45
CA GLN A 63 -8.44 -20.45 -13.31
C GLN A 63 -8.83 -20.26 -11.83
N GLU A 64 -8.29 -21.10 -10.94
CA GLU A 64 -8.59 -21.08 -9.52
C GLU A 64 -8.11 -19.79 -8.84
N TYR A 65 -6.87 -19.37 -9.13
CA TYR A 65 -6.33 -18.10 -8.64
C TYR A 65 -7.11 -16.91 -9.17
N PHE A 66 -7.40 -16.90 -10.47
CA PHE A 66 -8.16 -15.81 -11.09
C PHE A 66 -9.51 -15.63 -10.42
N GLU A 67 -10.26 -16.72 -10.25
CA GLU A 67 -11.60 -16.67 -9.67
C GLU A 67 -11.57 -16.33 -8.18
N TYR A 68 -10.56 -16.80 -7.45
CA TYR A 68 -10.36 -16.45 -6.05
C TYR A 68 -10.15 -14.94 -5.87
N GLN A 69 -9.31 -14.33 -6.72
CA GLN A 69 -9.02 -12.90 -6.66
C GLN A 69 -10.23 -12.06 -7.06
N VAL A 70 -10.96 -12.47 -8.09
CA VAL A 70 -12.23 -11.82 -8.47
C VAL A 70 -13.26 -11.90 -7.34
N ASP A 71 -13.44 -13.07 -6.72
CA ASP A 71 -14.36 -13.25 -5.58
C ASP A 71 -13.97 -12.34 -4.39
N CYS A 72 -12.68 -12.25 -4.09
CA CYS A 72 -12.13 -11.36 -3.06
C CYS A 72 -12.47 -9.89 -3.35
N LEU A 73 -12.28 -9.43 -4.59
CA LEU A 73 -12.64 -8.07 -5.00
C LEU A 73 -14.15 -7.80 -4.92
N VAL A 74 -14.98 -8.76 -5.31
CA VAL A 74 -16.44 -8.66 -5.19
C VAL A 74 -16.84 -8.52 -3.72
N TRP A 75 -16.25 -9.33 -2.83
CA TRP A 75 -16.46 -9.25 -1.39
C TRP A 75 -16.21 -7.85 -0.82
N PHE A 76 -15.03 -7.31 -1.10
CA PHE A 76 -14.67 -5.96 -0.63
C PHE A 76 -15.61 -4.89 -1.19
N ASN A 77 -15.97 -4.97 -2.48
CA ASN A 77 -16.82 -3.97 -3.11
C ASN A 77 -18.24 -3.96 -2.55
N ILE A 78 -18.85 -5.13 -2.32
CA ILE A 78 -20.20 -5.23 -1.76
C ILE A 78 -20.22 -4.72 -0.31
N LEU A 79 -19.29 -5.18 0.53
CA LEU A 79 -19.25 -4.75 1.94
C LEU A 79 -18.91 -3.28 2.12
N LYS A 80 -18.01 -2.73 1.30
CA LYS A 80 -17.65 -1.30 1.34
C LYS A 80 -18.86 -0.43 0.98
N ARG A 81 -19.61 -0.79 -0.07
CA ARG A 81 -20.84 -0.06 -0.45
C ARG A 81 -21.95 -0.19 0.59
N GLY A 82 -22.09 -1.36 1.20
CA GLY A 82 -23.02 -1.62 2.30
C GLY A 82 -22.60 -1.02 3.65
N LYS A 83 -21.45 -0.33 3.72
CA LYS A 83 -20.84 0.17 4.98
C LYS A 83 -20.69 -0.91 6.06
N ALA A 84 -20.51 -2.17 5.62
CA ALA A 84 -20.38 -3.34 6.47
C ALA A 84 -18.94 -3.89 6.51
N LEU A 85 -17.99 -3.23 5.82
CA LEU A 85 -16.58 -3.61 5.85
C LEU A 85 -15.94 -3.20 7.19
N THR A 86 -15.62 -4.19 8.00
CA THR A 86 -14.99 -4.06 9.33
C THR A 86 -13.90 -5.13 9.46
N GLU A 87 -13.13 -5.09 10.56
CA GLU A 87 -12.16 -6.16 10.86
C GLU A 87 -12.81 -7.55 10.92
N ALA A 88 -14.05 -7.64 11.41
CA ALA A 88 -14.79 -8.90 11.52
C ALA A 88 -15.34 -9.42 10.18
N THR A 89 -15.34 -8.59 9.13
CA THR A 89 -15.90 -8.93 7.80
C THR A 89 -14.85 -8.85 6.70
N LYS A 90 -13.56 -8.90 7.08
CA LYS A 90 -12.46 -9.06 6.13
C LYS A 90 -12.61 -10.36 5.34
N TRP A 91 -11.96 -10.41 4.17
CA TRP A 91 -11.90 -11.64 3.38
C TRP A 91 -11.36 -12.78 4.25
N PRO A 92 -12.17 -13.82 4.49
CA PRO A 92 -11.90 -14.78 5.56
C PRO A 92 -10.78 -15.77 5.22
N TRP A 93 -10.47 -15.94 3.93
CA TRP A 93 -9.53 -16.96 3.45
C TRP A 93 -8.17 -16.40 3.07
N ALA A 94 -7.79 -15.23 3.59
CA ALA A 94 -6.51 -14.58 3.27
C ALA A 94 -5.25 -15.46 3.49
N GLY A 95 -5.34 -16.50 4.32
CA GLY A 95 -4.26 -17.48 4.55
C GLY A 95 -4.20 -18.66 3.57
N THR A 96 -5.13 -18.76 2.62
CA THR A 96 -5.20 -19.88 1.66
C THR A 96 -5.39 -19.33 0.24
N ILE A 97 -4.28 -18.89 -0.35
CA ILE A 97 -4.26 -18.27 -1.68
C ILE A 97 -3.79 -19.34 -2.68
N PRO A 98 -4.56 -19.62 -3.75
CA PRO A 98 -4.11 -20.51 -4.83
C PRO A 98 -2.82 -19.99 -5.47
N GLU A 99 -2.02 -20.85 -6.09
CA GLU A 99 -0.86 -20.38 -6.84
C GLU A 99 -1.28 -19.72 -8.16
N ILE A 100 -0.66 -18.58 -8.47
CA ILE A 100 -0.93 -17.80 -9.70
C ILE A 100 -0.69 -18.62 -10.97
N SER A 101 0.29 -19.53 -10.92
CA SER A 101 0.71 -20.39 -12.02
C SER A 101 0.83 -21.83 -11.54
N ASP A 102 -0.30 -22.48 -11.27
CA ASP A 102 -0.33 -23.91 -10.96
C ASP A 102 -0.45 -24.72 -12.25
N SER A 103 0.63 -25.43 -12.60
CA SER A 103 0.69 -26.31 -13.78
C SER A 103 -0.32 -27.45 -13.79
N THR A 104 -0.89 -27.79 -12.63
CA THR A 104 -1.90 -28.85 -12.49
C THR A 104 -3.32 -28.36 -12.79
N THR A 105 -3.50 -27.04 -12.86
CA THR A 105 -4.80 -26.39 -13.09
C THR A 105 -4.90 -25.80 -14.48
N GLN A 106 -6.12 -25.71 -15.00
CA GLN A 106 -6.36 -25.08 -16.30
C GLN A 106 -6.13 -23.56 -16.21
N ALA A 107 -5.54 -22.98 -17.27
CA ALA A 107 -5.45 -21.53 -17.41
C ALA A 107 -6.83 -20.85 -17.44
N SER A 108 -6.91 -19.62 -16.93
CA SER A 108 -8.15 -18.86 -16.85
C SER A 108 -8.72 -18.57 -18.25
N VAL A 109 -9.89 -19.15 -18.54
CA VAL A 109 -10.59 -18.93 -19.82
C VAL A 109 -11.00 -17.46 -19.94
N THR A 110 -11.54 -16.89 -18.86
CA THR A 110 -11.98 -15.49 -18.82
C THR A 110 -10.85 -14.52 -19.11
N TYR A 111 -9.67 -14.74 -18.51
CA TYR A 111 -8.53 -13.86 -18.73
C TYR A 111 -7.96 -14.00 -20.15
N ARG A 112 -7.82 -15.23 -20.64
CA ARG A 112 -7.37 -15.51 -22.00
C ARG A 112 -8.28 -14.87 -23.05
N ASP A 113 -9.60 -15.01 -22.90
CA ASP A 113 -10.57 -14.42 -23.83
C ASP A 113 -10.56 -12.88 -23.76
N TRP A 114 -10.28 -12.32 -22.58
CA TRP A 114 -10.05 -10.89 -22.41
C TRP A 114 -8.79 -10.42 -23.14
N LEU A 115 -7.67 -11.15 -23.03
CA LEU A 115 -6.41 -10.84 -23.74
C LEU A 115 -6.62 -10.85 -25.25
N HIS A 116 -7.33 -11.85 -25.78
CA HIS A 116 -7.64 -11.92 -27.22
C HIS A 116 -8.41 -10.68 -27.69
N ARG A 117 -9.51 -10.32 -27.01
CA ARG A 117 -10.27 -9.09 -27.33
C ARG A 117 -9.41 -7.83 -27.24
N LYS A 118 -8.47 -7.78 -26.31
CA LYS A 118 -7.57 -6.64 -26.14
C LYS A 118 -6.55 -6.52 -27.29
N HIS A 119 -6.04 -7.65 -27.77
CA HIS A 119 -5.17 -7.70 -28.94
C HIS A 119 -5.92 -7.35 -30.23
N ASP A 120 -7.12 -7.90 -30.43
CA ASP A 120 -7.97 -7.60 -31.58
C ASP A 120 -8.31 -6.11 -31.65
N ALA A 121 -8.71 -5.51 -30.52
CA ALA A 121 -8.98 -4.07 -30.44
C ALA A 121 -7.75 -3.19 -30.72
N LYS A 122 -6.53 -3.69 -30.48
CA LYS A 122 -5.29 -2.97 -30.82
C LYS A 122 -4.97 -3.05 -32.31
N ASN A 123 -5.36 -4.13 -32.97
CA ASN A 123 -5.16 -4.34 -34.41
C ASN A 123 -6.24 -3.64 -35.25
N ASP A 124 -7.49 -3.60 -34.77
CA ASP A 124 -8.62 -2.93 -35.43
C ASP A 124 -8.60 -1.40 -35.25
N GLY A 125 -7.77 -0.90 -34.33
CA GLY A 125 -7.51 0.53 -34.13
C GLY A 125 -6.87 1.23 -35.34
N ASP A 126 -6.46 0.48 -36.37
CA ASP A 126 -5.98 1.02 -37.65
C ASP A 126 -7.05 1.01 -38.76
N CYS A 127 -8.26 0.44 -38.54
CA CYS A 127 -9.34 0.47 -39.54
C CYS A 127 -10.76 0.29 -38.93
N GLY A 128 -11.50 1.40 -38.76
CA GLY A 128 -12.96 1.48 -38.97
C GLY A 128 -13.94 0.66 -38.08
N ARG A 129 -14.69 1.39 -37.23
CA ARG A 129 -15.94 1.03 -36.48
C ARG A 129 -16.77 -0.17 -37.00
N THR A 130 -17.25 -1.03 -36.09
CA THR A 130 -18.64 -1.58 -36.08
C THR A 130 -19.05 -2.25 -34.74
N ASN A 131 -20.37 -2.51 -34.58
CA ASN A 131 -21.16 -2.58 -33.33
C ASN A 131 -21.20 -3.94 -32.59
N ALA A 132 -21.59 -3.91 -31.31
CA ALA A 132 -21.71 -5.04 -30.37
C ALA A 132 -23.10 -5.73 -30.33
N PRO A 133 -23.21 -7.03 -30.00
CA PRO A 133 -24.49 -7.73 -29.82
C PRO A 133 -24.89 -8.00 -28.35
N GLU A 134 -26.18 -8.32 -28.21
CA GLU A 134 -27.09 -8.28 -27.06
C GLU A 134 -27.15 -9.60 -26.25
N ALA A 135 -27.45 -9.52 -24.94
CA ALA A 135 -27.35 -10.62 -23.98
C ALA A 135 -28.69 -11.35 -23.71
N VAL A 136 -28.61 -12.65 -23.42
CA VAL A 136 -29.74 -13.57 -23.15
C VAL A 136 -29.85 -13.89 -21.65
N GLU A 137 -31.08 -13.92 -21.15
CA GLU A 137 -31.51 -14.09 -19.75
C GLU A 137 -31.82 -15.56 -19.41
N VAL A 138 -31.43 -16.03 -18.21
CA VAL A 138 -31.71 -17.40 -17.71
C VAL A 138 -32.27 -17.37 -16.28
N GLN A 139 -33.34 -18.13 -16.07
CA GLN A 139 -34.13 -18.26 -14.84
C GLN A 139 -33.53 -19.22 -13.80
N GLU A 140 -33.65 -18.88 -12.51
CA GLU A 140 -33.25 -19.70 -11.36
C GLU A 140 -34.39 -20.57 -10.80
N HIS A 141 -34.06 -21.78 -10.35
CA HIS A 141 -34.91 -22.68 -9.56
C HIS A 141 -34.28 -22.92 -8.17
N ARG A 142 -35.12 -22.84 -7.13
CA ARG A 142 -34.79 -23.09 -5.70
C ARG A 142 -35.27 -24.48 -5.28
N ILE A 143 -34.57 -25.18 -4.37
CA ILE A 143 -35.13 -25.89 -3.18
C ILE A 143 -34.01 -26.13 -2.10
N PRO A 144 -34.22 -26.74 -0.90
CA PRO A 144 -34.22 -26.10 0.42
C PRO A 144 -33.17 -26.65 1.43
N ALA A 145 -33.17 -26.09 2.64
CA ALA A 145 -32.24 -26.32 3.74
C ALA A 145 -32.74 -27.29 4.83
N ASP A 146 -31.80 -27.86 5.59
CA ASP A 146 -31.86 -28.32 7.00
C ASP A 146 -30.47 -28.98 7.31
N THR A 147 -29.83 -29.01 8.48
CA THR A 147 -30.14 -28.68 9.89
C THR A 147 -28.85 -28.65 10.75
N VAL A 148 -28.96 -28.00 11.93
CA VAL A 148 -28.41 -28.37 13.27
C VAL A 148 -26.93 -28.11 13.64
N VAL A 149 -26.80 -27.78 14.93
CA VAL A 149 -25.82 -26.98 15.68
C VAL A 149 -24.99 -27.88 16.59
N ASP A 150 -23.74 -27.50 16.94
CA ASP A 150 -23.26 -27.68 18.32
C ASP A 150 -22.17 -26.67 18.73
N GLU A 151 -22.17 -26.32 20.02
CA GLU A 151 -21.39 -25.26 20.67
C GLU A 151 -20.14 -25.80 21.40
N SER A 152 -19.03 -25.06 21.35
CA SER A 152 -18.39 -24.45 22.53
C SER A 152 -16.91 -24.14 22.27
N PHE A 153 -16.46 -22.96 22.73
CA PHE A 153 -15.22 -22.69 23.49
C PHE A 153 -14.94 -21.16 23.48
N LYS A 154 -14.69 -20.58 24.66
CA LYS A 154 -14.51 -19.14 24.88
C LYS A 154 -13.05 -18.82 25.19
N GLU A 155 -12.47 -17.84 24.50
CA GLU A 155 -11.27 -17.12 24.94
C GLU A 155 -11.41 -15.59 24.77
N ALA A 156 -10.74 -14.84 25.65
CA ALA A 156 -10.99 -13.44 25.97
C ALA A 156 -10.37 -12.43 24.97
N LYS A 157 -11.14 -11.37 24.62
CA LYS A 157 -10.73 -10.31 23.67
C LYS A 157 -9.98 -9.13 24.31
N PRO A 158 -9.06 -8.47 23.59
CA PRO A 158 -8.37 -7.26 24.06
C PRO A 158 -9.32 -6.05 24.09
N ARG A 159 -9.10 -5.14 25.05
CA ARG A 159 -9.92 -3.93 25.27
C ARG A 159 -9.80 -2.93 24.11
N VAL A 160 -10.91 -2.72 23.39
CA VAL A 160 -11.09 -1.63 22.41
C VAL A 160 -11.59 -0.38 23.16
N TRP A 161 -10.79 0.69 23.19
CA TRP A 161 -11.25 1.99 23.66
C TRP A 161 -12.27 2.57 22.66
N ARG A 162 -13.52 2.79 23.08
CA ARG A 162 -14.49 3.58 22.29
C ARG A 162 -14.02 5.04 22.32
N ARG A 163 -13.62 5.59 21.17
CA ARG A 163 -13.32 7.02 21.03
C ARG A 163 -14.63 7.81 20.99
N LEU A 164 -14.78 8.81 21.84
CA LEU A 164 -15.94 9.69 21.85
C LEU A 164 -15.77 10.81 20.81
N PRO A 165 -16.88 11.34 20.24
CA PRO A 165 -16.85 12.54 19.43
C PRO A 165 -16.29 13.70 20.27
N GLY A 166 -15.04 14.10 19.99
CA GLY A 166 -14.35 15.15 20.73
C GLY A 166 -12.96 14.75 21.24
N ASP A 167 -12.68 13.45 21.36
CA ASP A 167 -11.33 12.98 21.76
C ASP A 167 -10.30 13.41 20.71
N PRO A 168 -9.09 13.87 21.10
CA PRO A 168 -8.07 14.28 20.15
C PRO A 168 -7.57 13.13 19.24
N TYR A 169 -6.82 13.46 18.18
CA TYR A 169 -6.14 12.41 17.40
C TYR A 169 -5.00 11.79 18.20
N ILE A 170 -4.25 12.64 18.90
CA ILE A 170 -3.12 12.26 19.73
C ILE A 170 -3.47 12.50 21.20
N ASN A 171 -3.22 11.50 22.05
CA ASN A 171 -3.30 11.71 23.49
C ASN A 171 -2.16 12.67 23.89
N PRO A 172 -2.41 13.78 24.61
CA PRO A 172 -1.38 14.74 25.01
C PRO A 172 -0.19 14.14 25.79
N LYS A 173 -0.34 12.93 26.33
CA LYS A 173 0.74 12.18 27.02
C LYS A 173 1.65 11.41 26.07
N VAL A 174 1.27 11.26 24.80
CA VAL A 174 2.14 10.64 23.79
C VAL A 174 3.29 11.61 23.54
N PRO A 175 4.55 11.17 23.73
CA PRO A 175 5.69 12.03 23.47
C PRO A 175 5.67 12.48 22.02
N VAL A 176 5.98 13.75 21.79
CA VAL A 176 6.22 14.25 20.44
C VAL A 176 7.33 13.39 19.84
N PRO A 177 7.20 12.92 18.58
CA PRO A 177 8.26 12.18 17.91
C PRO A 177 9.45 13.09 17.53
N CYS A 178 9.83 14.03 18.40
CA CYS A 178 11.03 14.83 18.30
C CYS A 178 12.18 14.05 18.93
N ARG A 179 13.31 14.01 18.22
CA ARG A 179 14.51 13.31 18.67
C ARG A 179 15.18 14.14 19.77
N GLU A 180 15.57 13.51 20.89
CA GLU A 180 16.31 14.18 21.97
C GLU A 180 17.81 14.39 21.65
N GLY A 181 18.34 13.79 20.57
CA GLY A 181 19.73 13.94 20.14
C GLY A 181 19.93 13.76 18.63
N TRP A 182 20.71 14.65 18.02
CA TRP A 182 20.81 14.88 16.56
C TRP A 182 22.10 14.41 15.91
N ASP A 183 22.98 13.82 16.71
CA ASP A 183 24.13 13.11 16.21
C ASP A 183 23.65 12.02 15.23
N ILE A 184 24.11 12.12 13.97
CA ILE A 184 23.87 11.09 12.97
C ILE A 184 24.60 9.86 13.49
N PRO A 185 23.92 8.86 14.05
CA PRO A 185 24.57 7.78 14.77
C PRO A 185 25.06 6.74 13.76
N ASN A 186 25.67 7.21 12.67
CA ASN A 186 26.35 6.40 11.66
C ASN A 186 27.51 5.63 12.29
N TRP A 187 27.95 6.08 13.47
CA TRP A 187 28.91 5.42 14.33
C TRP A 187 28.28 4.44 15.34
N GLU A 188 26.97 4.19 15.29
CA GLU A 188 26.39 3.08 16.03
C GLU A 188 26.61 1.79 15.25
N LYS A 189 27.17 0.79 15.94
CA LYS A 189 27.45 -0.49 15.30
C LYS A 189 26.15 -1.21 14.99
N VAL A 190 26.04 -1.71 13.77
CA VAL A 190 24.91 -2.54 13.34
C VAL A 190 25.39 -3.94 13.02
N ASP A 191 24.59 -4.93 13.40
CA ASP A 191 24.83 -6.31 12.99
C ASP A 191 24.76 -6.41 11.46
N ALA A 192 25.69 -7.16 10.87
CA ALA A 192 25.64 -7.45 9.45
C ALA A 192 24.35 -8.21 9.12
N CYS A 193 23.59 -7.71 8.13
CA CYS A 193 22.42 -8.40 7.63
C CYS A 193 22.86 -9.50 6.64
N GLN A 194 22.10 -10.60 6.57
CA GLN A 194 22.31 -11.59 5.52
C GLN A 194 21.83 -11.01 4.18
N LEU A 195 22.79 -10.61 3.35
CA LEU A 195 22.55 -10.17 1.98
C LEU A 195 22.51 -11.39 1.05
N PRO A 196 21.70 -11.36 -0.03
CA PRO A 196 21.91 -12.24 -1.17
C PRO A 196 23.32 -12.05 -1.72
N ASP A 197 23.87 -13.13 -2.26
CA ASP A 197 25.20 -13.16 -2.84
C ASP A 197 25.41 -12.02 -3.86
N ALA A 198 26.57 -11.38 -3.83
CA ALA A 198 26.85 -10.21 -4.65
C ALA A 198 26.80 -10.52 -6.15
N ASP A 199 27.27 -11.69 -6.58
CA ASP A 199 27.26 -12.11 -7.99
C ASP A 199 25.83 -12.39 -8.45
N LEU A 200 25.01 -12.98 -7.56
CA LEU A 200 23.59 -13.19 -7.83
C LEU A 200 22.85 -11.86 -8.01
N ARG A 201 23.12 -10.87 -7.16
CA ARG A 201 22.55 -9.52 -7.30
C ARG A 201 22.97 -8.88 -8.61
N GLU A 202 24.25 -8.94 -8.98
CA GLU A 202 24.78 -8.43 -10.25
C GLU A 202 24.12 -9.11 -11.45
N MET A 203 23.96 -10.43 -11.42
CA MET A 203 23.30 -11.18 -12.48
C MET A 203 21.85 -10.71 -12.69
N ILE A 204 21.07 -10.57 -11.61
CA ILE A 204 19.68 -10.09 -11.69
C ILE A 204 19.66 -8.64 -12.20
N TRP A 205 20.50 -7.78 -11.63
CA TRP A 205 20.60 -6.37 -12.03
C TRP A 205 20.90 -6.20 -13.51
N ARG A 206 21.84 -6.97 -14.07
CA ARG A 206 22.17 -6.95 -15.50
C ARG A 206 21.04 -7.43 -16.41
N ARG A 207 20.12 -8.26 -15.90
CA ARG A 207 18.93 -8.70 -16.64
C ARG A 207 17.83 -7.65 -16.64
N VAL A 208 17.67 -6.93 -15.53
CA VAL A 208 16.58 -5.96 -15.34
C VAL A 208 16.97 -4.57 -15.86
N VAL A 209 18.23 -4.17 -15.70
CA VAL A 209 18.70 -2.82 -16.01
C VAL A 209 19.49 -2.83 -17.32
N SER A 210 18.94 -2.16 -18.34
CA SER A 210 19.52 -2.13 -19.70
C SER A 210 20.79 -1.27 -19.83
N LYS A 211 21.05 -0.36 -18.88
CA LYS A 211 22.25 0.50 -18.85
C LYS A 211 22.71 0.76 -17.41
N PRO A 212 24.02 0.70 -17.12
CA PRO A 212 24.53 1.10 -15.80
C PRO A 212 24.13 2.55 -15.54
N HIS A 213 23.43 2.76 -14.43
CA HIS A 213 23.14 4.10 -13.94
C HIS A 213 24.37 4.56 -13.16
N PRO A 214 24.81 5.82 -13.31
CA PRO A 214 25.79 6.39 -12.39
C PRO A 214 25.24 6.42 -10.95
N ASP A 215 26.05 6.87 -9.98
CA ASP A 215 25.65 7.12 -8.59
C ASP A 215 24.20 7.64 -8.51
N PRO A 216 23.39 7.25 -7.50
CA PRO A 216 23.81 6.68 -6.21
C PRO A 216 23.97 5.17 -6.28
N LEU A 217 23.68 4.57 -7.43
CA LEU A 217 23.69 3.14 -7.63
C LEU A 217 25.13 2.67 -7.72
N THR A 218 25.75 2.45 -6.55
CA THR A 218 27.12 1.95 -6.42
C THR A 218 27.24 0.47 -6.69
N GLY A 219 26.11 -0.20 -6.88
CA GLY A 219 26.05 -1.58 -7.31
C GLY A 219 24.62 -2.08 -7.51
N PRO A 220 24.50 -3.39 -7.80
CA PRO A 220 23.23 -4.07 -7.93
C PRO A 220 22.33 -3.88 -6.72
N PHE A 221 21.23 -3.16 -6.95
CA PHE A 221 20.23 -2.87 -5.91
C PHE A 221 20.82 -2.13 -4.70
N GLU A 222 21.91 -1.39 -4.90
CA GLU A 222 22.67 -0.77 -3.82
C GLU A 222 22.77 0.73 -4.03
N LEU A 223 22.29 1.49 -3.05
CA LEU A 223 22.43 2.93 -3.01
C LEU A 223 23.53 3.33 -2.04
N ALA A 224 24.53 4.05 -2.55
CA ALA A 224 25.37 4.88 -1.71
C ALA A 224 24.50 5.95 -1.07
N LEU A 225 24.58 6.02 0.25
CA LEU A 225 23.94 7.06 1.01
C LEU A 225 25.02 8.08 1.37
N PRO A 226 24.81 9.37 1.09
CA PRO A 226 25.76 10.39 1.50
C PRO A 226 25.92 10.42 3.03
N ASP A 227 27.11 10.79 3.52
CA ASP A 227 27.45 10.79 4.95
C ASP A 227 26.53 11.67 5.83
N TRP A 228 25.86 12.63 5.20
CA TRP A 228 24.92 13.56 5.83
C TRP A 228 23.48 13.03 5.91
N LEU A 229 23.18 11.88 5.29
CA LEU A 229 21.87 11.25 5.35
C LEU A 229 21.72 10.48 6.66
N ASP A 230 20.60 10.63 7.36
CA ASP A 230 20.35 9.96 8.65
C ASP A 230 19.96 8.49 8.44
N PHE A 231 20.96 7.60 8.52
CA PHE A 231 20.81 6.15 8.37
C PHE A 231 19.80 5.58 9.36
N HIS A 232 19.66 6.20 10.55
CA HIS A 232 18.75 5.71 11.58
C HIS A 232 17.27 5.89 11.24
N ASN A 233 16.95 6.97 10.54
CA ASN A 233 15.57 7.27 10.16
C ASN A 233 15.17 6.65 8.82
N LEU A 234 16.14 6.28 7.97
CA LEU A 234 15.85 5.65 6.69
C LEU A 234 15.33 4.22 6.84
N VAL A 235 15.85 3.42 7.78
CA VAL A 235 15.42 2.01 7.95
C VAL A 235 15.53 1.49 9.40
N LEU A 236 16.18 2.22 10.30
CA LEU A 236 16.82 1.61 11.47
C LEU A 236 15.90 1.40 12.67
N HIS A 237 14.63 1.79 12.57
CA HIS A 237 13.65 1.39 13.56
C HIS A 237 12.66 0.36 13.03
N ASN A 238 12.81 -0.83 13.63
CA ASN A 238 11.80 -1.86 13.71
C ASN A 238 11.71 -2.79 12.49
N PHE A 239 12.85 -3.32 12.02
CA PHE A 239 12.88 -4.49 11.13
C PHE A 239 11.98 -5.63 11.63
N LYS A 240 11.87 -5.80 12.96
CA LYS A 240 10.91 -6.73 13.56
C LYS A 240 9.46 -6.37 13.20
N ASN A 241 9.06 -5.10 13.22
CA ASN A 241 7.75 -4.68 12.74
C ASN A 241 7.61 -4.75 11.22
N ILE A 242 8.65 -4.46 10.43
CA ILE A 242 8.58 -4.65 8.98
C ILE A 242 8.34 -6.14 8.69
N ALA A 243 9.15 -7.03 9.28
CA ALA A 243 8.97 -8.48 9.15
C ALA A 243 7.61 -8.97 9.69
N LYS A 244 7.15 -8.41 10.82
CA LYS A 244 5.88 -8.78 11.46
C LYS A 244 4.66 -8.30 10.67
N ASN A 245 4.69 -7.06 10.21
CA ASN A 245 3.54 -6.42 9.55
C ASN A 245 3.55 -6.66 8.03
N ARG A 246 4.65 -7.17 7.48
CA ARG A 246 4.87 -7.44 6.05
C ARG A 246 4.38 -6.28 5.15
N PRO A 247 4.79 -5.02 5.42
CA PRO A 247 4.41 -3.89 4.57
C PRO A 247 5.18 -3.89 3.24
N ILE A 248 6.24 -4.70 3.18
CA ILE A 248 7.07 -4.98 2.02
C ILE A 248 6.81 -6.44 1.65
N ASP A 249 6.87 -6.73 0.35
CA ASP A 249 6.79 -8.11 -0.14
C ASP A 249 7.81 -9.00 0.62
N PRO A 250 7.42 -10.20 1.10
CA PRO A 250 8.35 -11.11 1.76
C PRO A 250 9.59 -11.42 0.90
N ASP A 251 9.49 -11.27 -0.42
CA ASP A 251 10.59 -11.50 -1.35
C ASP A 251 11.49 -10.26 -1.52
N VAL A 252 11.25 -9.13 -0.84
CA VAL A 252 12.13 -7.96 -0.85
C VAL A 252 12.83 -7.82 0.51
N THR A 253 14.16 -7.85 0.49
CA THR A 253 15.02 -7.54 1.62
C THR A 253 15.54 -6.12 1.52
N ILE A 254 15.25 -5.31 2.54
CA ILE A 254 15.93 -4.04 2.78
C ILE A 254 16.97 -4.28 3.87
N CYS A 255 18.22 -3.96 3.57
CA CYS A 255 19.38 -4.37 4.37
C CYS A 255 20.55 -3.41 4.15
N TRP A 256 21.57 -3.52 5.00
CA TRP A 256 22.74 -2.65 4.95
C TRP A 256 23.96 -3.44 4.53
N ARG A 257 24.79 -2.85 3.66
CA ARG A 257 26.19 -3.25 3.59
C ARG A 257 26.91 -2.59 4.74
N VAL A 258 27.68 -3.40 5.47
CA VAL A 258 28.39 -2.98 6.67
C VAL A 258 29.89 -3.12 6.42
N LYS A 259 30.66 -2.08 6.75
CA LYS A 259 32.12 -2.09 6.75
C LYS A 259 32.59 -1.67 8.14
N ASP A 260 33.46 -2.46 8.76
CA ASP A 260 33.98 -2.20 10.10
C ASP A 260 32.88 -2.04 11.17
N SER A 261 31.75 -2.76 11.01
CA SER A 261 30.52 -2.64 11.82
C SER A 261 29.69 -1.37 11.62
N TYR A 262 30.02 -0.55 10.62
CA TYR A 262 29.29 0.67 10.27
C TYR A 262 28.52 0.51 8.95
N PRO A 263 27.27 0.99 8.85
CA PRO A 263 26.53 0.94 7.60
C PRO A 263 27.17 1.89 6.57
N ILE A 264 27.38 1.42 5.35
CA ILE A 264 27.99 2.22 4.27
C ILE A 264 27.10 2.39 3.04
N SER A 265 26.11 1.51 2.84
CA SER A 265 25.17 1.60 1.73
C SER A 265 23.88 0.83 2.02
N LEU A 266 22.77 1.31 1.47
CA LEU A 266 21.48 0.65 1.53
C LEU A 266 21.37 -0.35 0.38
N VAL A 267 21.05 -1.61 0.70
CA VAL A 267 20.77 -2.65 -0.27
C VAL A 267 19.28 -2.98 -0.22
N VAL A 268 18.58 -2.85 -1.35
CA VAL A 268 17.17 -3.23 -1.50
C VAL A 268 17.07 -4.35 -2.51
N SER A 269 17.33 -5.56 -2.06
CA SER A 269 17.45 -6.73 -2.93
C SER A 269 16.25 -7.67 -2.79
N LEU A 270 16.13 -8.62 -3.71
CA LEU A 270 15.11 -9.66 -3.63
C LEU A 270 15.68 -10.88 -2.90
N ILE A 271 14.91 -11.49 -1.99
CA ILE A 271 15.19 -12.84 -1.50
C ILE A 271 14.91 -13.77 -2.68
N THR A 272 15.98 -14.29 -3.27
CA THR A 272 15.91 -15.21 -4.40
C THR A 272 15.46 -16.60 -3.97
N SER A 273 14.19 -16.71 -3.58
CA SER A 273 13.45 -17.98 -3.68
C SER A 273 12.40 -17.97 -4.79
N ARG A 274 12.00 -16.79 -5.31
CA ARG A 274 11.15 -16.64 -6.50
C ARG A 274 11.51 -15.35 -7.27
N GLU A 275 11.32 -15.38 -8.59
CA GLU A 275 11.59 -14.24 -9.49
C GLU A 275 10.42 -13.24 -9.43
N HIS A 276 10.66 -12.00 -8.99
CA HIS A 276 9.69 -10.90 -9.04
C HIS A 276 10.35 -9.50 -9.17
N ASP A 277 9.54 -8.52 -9.56
CA ASP A 277 9.92 -7.18 -10.03
C ASP A 277 9.81 -6.13 -8.89
N GLY A 278 10.74 -5.18 -8.78
CA GLY A 278 10.89 -4.32 -7.59
C GLY A 278 10.76 -2.80 -7.81
N GLU A 279 10.22 -2.08 -6.81
CA GLU A 279 10.26 -0.60 -6.65
C GLU A 279 10.06 -0.19 -5.16
N SER A 280 10.83 0.80 -4.63
CA SER A 280 10.44 1.79 -3.55
C SER A 280 11.63 2.37 -2.72
N ILE A 281 12.18 3.58 -3.02
CA ILE A 281 13.26 4.25 -2.19
C ILE A 281 13.23 5.81 -2.15
N THR A 282 12.13 6.52 -2.44
CA THR A 282 12.24 7.99 -2.73
C THR A 282 12.25 8.95 -1.52
N PHE A 283 11.84 8.54 -0.32
CA PHE A 283 11.44 9.52 0.73
C PHE A 283 12.44 9.81 1.85
N GLY A 284 13.51 9.01 1.99
CA GLY A 284 14.54 9.29 2.99
C GLY A 284 15.34 10.56 2.72
N PHE A 285 15.36 11.00 1.47
CA PHE A 285 16.14 12.15 1.01
C PHE A 285 15.57 13.50 1.44
N ILE A 286 14.24 13.63 1.55
CA ILE A 286 13.55 14.91 1.79
C ILE A 286 13.40 15.18 3.30
N GLY A 287 14.31 14.67 4.13
CA GLY A 287 14.33 14.93 5.58
C GLY A 287 13.03 14.57 6.33
N SER A 288 12.19 13.71 5.77
CA SER A 288 10.85 13.44 6.31
C SER A 288 10.94 12.88 7.73
N PRO A 289 10.13 13.37 8.68
CA PRO A 289 10.10 12.83 10.04
C PRO A 289 9.34 11.49 10.13
N VAL A 290 8.66 11.08 9.05
CA VAL A 290 7.95 9.80 9.01
C VAL A 290 8.94 8.67 8.72
N ARG A 291 8.93 7.67 9.59
CA ARG A 291 9.74 6.46 9.42
C ARG A 291 9.35 5.78 8.11
N LEU A 292 10.32 5.24 7.39
CA LEU A 292 10.07 4.53 6.13
C LEU A 292 9.01 3.45 6.28
N VAL A 293 9.00 2.68 7.37
CA VAL A 293 7.97 1.66 7.62
C VAL A 293 6.55 2.22 7.69
N ASP A 294 6.37 3.36 8.34
CA ASP A 294 5.06 4.01 8.49
C ASP A 294 4.60 4.57 7.14
N TYR A 295 5.54 5.12 6.37
CA TYR A 295 5.31 5.54 4.99
C TYR A 295 4.91 4.37 4.08
N LEU A 296 5.67 3.27 4.09
CA LEU A 296 5.39 2.08 3.28
C LEU A 296 4.04 1.49 3.66
N HIS A 297 3.72 1.43 4.96
CA HIS A 297 2.42 0.99 5.44
C HIS A 297 1.29 1.91 4.95
N PHE A 298 1.50 3.24 4.97
CA PHE A 298 0.57 4.20 4.39
C PHE A 298 0.36 3.97 2.88
N CYS A 299 1.43 3.77 2.12
CA CYS A 299 1.37 3.49 0.69
C CYS A 299 0.66 2.17 0.38
N PHE A 300 1.00 1.10 1.10
CA PHE A 300 0.33 -0.19 0.98
C PHE A 300 -1.17 -0.07 1.28
N TRP A 301 -1.52 0.58 2.39
CA TRP A 301 -2.90 0.84 2.75
C TRP A 301 -3.64 1.59 1.62
N TRP A 302 -2.99 2.58 1.01
CA TRP A 302 -3.54 3.37 -0.08
C TRP A 302 -3.85 2.52 -1.31
N VAL A 303 -2.85 1.79 -1.80
CA VAL A 303 -2.97 0.88 -2.94
C VAL A 303 -4.09 -0.12 -2.72
N VAL A 304 -4.06 -0.81 -1.57
CA VAL A 304 -4.98 -1.91 -1.29
C VAL A 304 -6.41 -1.42 -1.07
N ARG A 305 -6.63 -0.29 -0.40
CA ARG A 305 -8.00 0.16 -0.06
C ARG A 305 -8.66 1.07 -1.08
N LYS A 306 -7.89 1.88 -1.80
CA LYS A 306 -8.43 2.86 -2.75
C LYS A 306 -8.24 2.41 -4.19
N GLY A 307 -7.36 1.43 -4.45
CA GLY A 307 -7.06 0.97 -5.82
C GLY A 307 -6.40 2.05 -6.66
N ASP A 308 -5.84 3.07 -6.01
CA ASP A 308 -5.26 4.23 -6.66
C ASP A 308 -3.74 4.08 -6.70
N TRP A 309 -3.26 3.67 -7.87
CA TRP A 309 -1.84 3.52 -8.20
C TRP A 309 -1.21 4.82 -8.71
N GLY A 310 -1.99 5.90 -8.89
CA GLY A 310 -1.49 7.17 -9.41
C GLY A 310 -0.48 7.89 -8.51
N VAL A 311 -0.28 7.39 -7.29
CA VAL A 311 0.76 7.86 -6.36
C VAL A 311 2.16 7.34 -6.73
N PHE A 312 2.27 6.34 -7.62
CA PHE A 312 3.52 5.70 -8.00
C PHE A 312 4.18 6.31 -9.25
N ASP A 313 4.06 7.62 -9.44
CA ASP A 313 5.10 8.39 -10.17
C ASP A 313 6.41 8.50 -9.34
N THR A 314 6.61 7.55 -8.43
CA THR A 314 7.64 7.57 -7.39
C THR A 314 9.01 7.30 -7.98
N VAL A 315 9.09 6.53 -9.07
CA VAL A 315 10.33 6.29 -9.83
C VAL A 315 10.73 7.53 -10.61
N THR A 316 9.82 8.17 -11.35
CA THR A 316 10.11 9.43 -12.05
C THR A 316 10.57 10.49 -11.06
N ARG A 317 9.86 10.67 -9.94
CA ARG A 317 10.25 11.61 -8.88
C ARG A 317 11.58 11.25 -8.21
N LEU A 318 11.91 9.96 -8.11
CA LEU A 318 13.22 9.52 -7.61
C LEU A 318 14.31 9.92 -8.58
N ILE A 319 14.11 9.67 -9.87
CA ILE A 319 15.05 10.03 -10.93
C ILE A 319 15.23 11.55 -10.95
N GLU A 320 14.16 12.32 -10.94
CA GLU A 320 14.19 13.79 -10.91
C GLU A 320 14.89 14.32 -9.65
N ALA A 321 14.55 13.80 -8.48
CA ALA A 321 15.22 14.18 -7.23
C ALA A 321 16.71 13.87 -7.32
N TRP A 322 17.05 12.70 -7.87
CA TRP A 322 18.43 12.27 -8.04
C TRP A 322 19.23 13.11 -9.03
N GLU A 323 18.64 13.43 -10.17
CA GLU A 323 19.21 14.37 -11.14
C GLU A 323 19.43 15.74 -10.50
N GLY A 324 18.48 16.21 -9.69
CA GLY A 324 18.64 17.43 -8.90
C GLY A 324 19.85 17.39 -7.97
N ILE A 325 20.00 16.31 -7.20
CA ILE A 325 21.11 16.09 -6.25
C ILE A 325 22.46 16.10 -6.95
N THR A 326 22.54 15.37 -8.06
CA THR A 326 23.81 15.21 -8.79
C THR A 326 24.17 16.45 -9.59
N SER A 327 23.19 17.23 -10.03
CA SER A 327 23.43 18.49 -10.72
C SER A 327 24.06 19.56 -9.81
N ASP A 328 23.72 19.56 -8.52
CA ASP A 328 24.22 20.53 -7.53
C ASP A 328 24.21 19.93 -6.12
N SER A 329 25.26 19.17 -5.79
CA SER A 329 25.33 18.42 -4.52
C SER A 329 25.38 19.32 -3.30
N ASP A 330 26.08 20.46 -3.38
CA ASP A 330 26.24 21.37 -2.24
C ASP A 330 24.90 22.04 -1.91
N LYS A 331 24.16 22.46 -2.93
CA LYS A 331 22.81 22.95 -2.75
C LYS A 331 21.89 21.86 -2.20
N ALA A 332 21.95 20.64 -2.74
CA ALA A 332 21.13 19.54 -2.25
C ALA A 332 21.38 19.22 -0.77
N VAL A 333 22.65 19.28 -0.33
CA VAL A 333 23.03 19.19 1.09
C VAL A 333 22.44 20.32 1.91
N ALA A 334 22.56 21.57 1.42
CA ALA A 334 22.02 22.74 2.11
C ALA A 334 20.49 22.68 2.23
N ASP A 335 19.80 22.31 1.15
CA ASP A 335 18.35 22.15 1.10
C ASP A 335 17.89 21.02 2.02
N ALA A 336 18.60 19.88 2.06
CA ALA A 336 18.30 18.78 2.97
C ALA A 336 18.45 19.19 4.44
N LYS A 337 19.51 19.94 4.78
CA LYS A 337 19.73 20.49 6.12
C LYS A 337 18.65 21.49 6.52
N LEU A 338 18.34 22.45 5.64
CA LEU A 338 17.30 23.45 5.88
C LEU A 338 15.93 22.78 6.05
N ASN A 339 15.60 21.84 5.18
CA ASN A 339 14.35 21.10 5.29
C ASN A 339 14.30 20.29 6.57
N ARG A 340 15.42 19.72 7.03
CA ARG A 340 15.50 19.06 8.33
C ARG A 340 15.24 20.04 9.47
N GLU A 341 15.93 21.18 9.52
CA GLU A 341 15.71 22.23 10.52
C GLU A 341 14.25 22.70 10.55
N ASN A 342 13.64 22.84 9.37
CA ASN A 342 12.23 23.17 9.24
C ASN A 342 11.33 22.08 9.84
N MET A 343 11.57 20.80 9.54
CA MET A 343 10.80 19.70 10.13
C MET A 343 10.92 19.69 11.66
N ASP A 344 12.08 20.01 12.22
CA ASP A 344 12.31 20.04 13.67
C ASP A 344 11.46 21.12 14.36
N ASN A 345 11.24 22.24 13.68
CA ASN A 345 10.35 23.30 14.15
C ASN A 345 8.86 22.95 13.93
N TRP A 346 8.53 22.33 12.81
CA TRP A 346 7.15 22.13 12.38
C TRP A 346 6.46 20.88 12.96
N VAL A 347 7.21 19.83 13.29
CA VAL A 347 6.67 18.58 13.88
C VAL A 347 6.03 18.84 15.25
N PRO A 348 6.67 19.53 16.21
CA PRO A 348 6.04 19.87 17.50
C PRO A 348 4.72 20.61 17.32
N GLU A 349 4.66 21.58 16.40
CA GLU A 349 3.45 22.37 16.17
C GLU A 349 2.33 21.52 15.57
N THR A 350 2.64 20.72 14.55
CA THR A 350 1.69 19.78 13.96
C THR A 350 1.17 18.80 15.02
N HIS A 351 2.05 18.29 15.87
CA HIS A 351 1.69 17.39 16.97
C HIS A 351 0.77 18.10 17.98
N ALA A 352 1.11 19.33 18.38
CA ALA A 352 0.29 20.14 19.28
C ALA A 352 -1.11 20.39 18.71
N ILE A 353 -1.22 20.67 17.42
CA ILE A 353 -2.52 20.81 16.74
C ILE A 353 -3.30 19.49 16.79
N LEU A 354 -2.65 18.35 16.53
CA LEU A 354 -3.30 17.03 16.56
C LEU A 354 -3.70 16.56 17.98
N THR A 355 -3.23 17.23 19.03
CA THR A 355 -3.71 17.05 20.41
C THR A 355 -4.95 17.87 20.75
N GLN A 356 -5.40 18.76 19.85
CA GLN A 356 -6.64 19.52 20.02
C GLN A 356 -7.89 18.67 19.71
N PRO A 357 -9.10 19.11 20.11
CA PRO A 357 -10.35 18.43 19.76
C PRO A 357 -10.48 18.20 18.26
N ARG A 358 -10.81 16.97 17.85
CA ARG A 358 -10.88 16.56 16.42
C ARG A 358 -11.60 17.53 15.48
N PRO A 359 -12.76 18.13 15.86
CA PRO A 359 -13.48 19.04 14.96
C PRO A 359 -12.68 20.31 14.60
N GLU A 360 -11.73 20.71 15.44
CA GLU A 360 -10.95 21.95 15.28
C GLU A 360 -9.68 21.73 14.45
N VAL A 361 -9.14 20.51 14.48
CA VAL A 361 -7.87 20.14 13.84
C VAL A 361 -7.77 20.54 12.36
N PRO A 362 -8.75 20.26 11.47
CA PRO A 362 -8.62 20.61 10.06
C PRO A 362 -8.40 22.11 9.83
N LEU A 363 -9.12 22.95 10.58
CA LEU A 363 -9.03 24.41 10.48
C LEU A 363 -7.73 24.94 11.08
N LEU A 364 -7.31 24.39 12.23
CA LEU A 364 -6.06 24.77 12.87
C LEU A 364 -4.84 24.43 11.99
N ILE A 365 -4.81 23.24 11.38
CA ILE A 365 -3.75 22.88 10.43
C ILE A 365 -3.81 23.79 9.19
N GLU A 366 -4.99 24.02 8.60
CA GLU A 366 -5.11 24.90 7.43
C GLU A 366 -4.57 26.32 7.73
N ASN A 367 -4.95 26.90 8.87
CA ASN A 367 -4.46 28.22 9.29
C ASN A 367 -2.94 28.24 9.52
N TRP A 368 -2.42 27.19 10.16
CA TRP A 368 -0.98 27.04 10.41
C TRP A 368 -0.19 26.95 9.09
N VAL A 369 -0.60 26.05 8.19
CA VAL A 369 0.05 25.87 6.88
C VAL A 369 0.06 27.16 6.07
N ARG A 370 -1.05 27.91 6.07
CA ARG A 370 -1.12 29.21 5.35
C ARG A 370 -0.26 30.29 5.99
N ARG A 371 -0.15 30.30 7.32
CA ARG A 371 0.65 31.30 8.05
C ARG A 371 2.15 31.09 7.83
N GLU A 372 2.61 29.86 7.90
CA GLU A 372 4.04 29.52 7.76
C GLU A 372 4.46 29.32 6.28
N GLY A 373 3.52 29.02 5.39
CA GLY A 373 3.77 28.78 3.97
C GLY A 373 3.94 30.08 3.17
N SER A 374 5.07 30.77 3.34
CA SER A 374 5.38 32.04 2.66
C SER A 374 5.50 31.96 1.14
N ASP A 375 5.83 30.77 0.63
CA ASP A 375 6.01 30.48 -0.79
C ASP A 375 5.48 29.09 -1.12
N SER A 376 5.38 28.77 -2.41
CA SER A 376 4.80 27.51 -2.90
C SER A 376 5.54 26.27 -2.40
N ASN A 377 6.87 26.32 -2.26
CA ASN A 377 7.67 25.19 -1.85
C ASN A 377 7.48 24.93 -0.36
N THR A 378 7.55 25.98 0.45
CA THR A 378 7.30 25.92 1.90
C THR A 378 5.87 25.47 2.18
N LEU A 379 4.89 26.01 1.45
CA LEU A 379 3.49 25.60 1.56
C LEU A 379 3.31 24.12 1.25
N PHE A 380 3.91 23.62 0.17
CA PHE A 380 3.84 22.21 -0.20
C PHE A 380 4.51 21.31 0.84
N ALA A 381 5.66 21.70 1.38
CA ALA A 381 6.37 20.98 2.42
C ALA A 381 5.55 20.87 3.71
N LEU A 382 5.00 22.00 4.20
CA LEU A 382 4.12 22.05 5.37
C LEU A 382 2.86 21.21 5.18
N THR A 383 2.22 21.31 4.00
CA THR A 383 1.01 20.53 3.69
C THR A 383 1.31 19.03 3.71
N THR A 384 2.45 18.63 3.13
CA THR A 384 2.90 17.23 3.09
C THR A 384 3.25 16.72 4.49
N LEU A 385 3.94 17.53 5.31
CA LEU A 385 4.25 17.21 6.70
C LEU A 385 2.97 17.02 7.53
N ALA A 386 2.03 17.94 7.45
CA ALA A 386 0.76 17.87 8.16
C ALA A 386 0.00 16.59 7.82
N ARG A 387 -0.13 16.28 6.53
CA ARG A 387 -0.75 15.03 6.04
C ARG A 387 -0.06 13.82 6.65
N ASN A 388 1.26 13.76 6.53
CA ASN A 388 2.07 12.61 6.93
C ASN A 388 1.99 12.37 8.44
N THR A 389 2.12 13.43 9.25
CA THR A 389 2.03 13.35 10.71
C THR A 389 0.62 12.95 11.16
N TRP A 390 -0.42 13.50 10.54
CA TRP A 390 -1.80 13.15 10.85
C TRP A 390 -2.12 11.70 10.45
N ALA A 391 -1.61 11.24 9.31
CA ALA A 391 -1.83 9.88 8.81
C ALA A 391 -1.31 8.79 9.76
N LEU A 392 -0.33 9.09 10.63
CA LEU A 392 0.12 8.18 11.69
C LEU A 392 -1.01 7.82 12.68
N PHE A 393 -2.01 8.70 12.84
CA PHE A 393 -3.10 8.55 13.80
C PHE A 393 -4.47 8.36 13.15
N SER A 394 -4.67 8.94 11.97
CA SER A 394 -5.86 8.75 11.13
C SER A 394 -5.52 8.99 9.65
N ILE A 395 -5.27 7.90 8.93
CA ILE A 395 -4.92 7.91 7.49
C ILE A 395 -6.00 8.61 6.66
N ASP A 396 -7.27 8.26 6.88
CA ASP A 396 -8.41 8.79 6.11
C ASP A 396 -8.58 10.30 6.30
N ASP A 397 -8.49 10.80 7.54
CA ASP A 397 -8.71 12.22 7.84
C ASP A 397 -7.55 13.10 7.35
N GLY A 398 -6.30 12.68 7.63
CA GLY A 398 -5.12 13.42 7.18
C GLY A 398 -5.04 13.55 5.66
N ARG A 399 -5.46 12.51 4.93
CA ARG A 399 -5.48 12.56 3.47
C ARG A 399 -6.66 13.36 2.93
N SER A 400 -7.85 13.19 3.50
CA SER A 400 -9.05 13.93 3.09
C SER A 400 -8.85 15.43 3.25
N TRP A 401 -8.19 15.85 4.33
CA TRP A 401 -7.76 17.24 4.52
C TRP A 401 -6.75 17.69 3.46
N PHE A 402 -5.69 16.90 3.20
CA PHE A 402 -4.68 17.23 2.20
C PHE A 402 -5.30 17.45 0.81
N ASP A 403 -6.14 16.53 0.36
CA ASP A 403 -6.78 16.62 -0.97
C ASP A 403 -7.69 17.85 -1.06
N ALA A 404 -8.46 18.14 -0.02
CA ALA A 404 -9.33 19.32 0.05
C ALA A 404 -8.52 20.63 0.05
N PHE A 405 -7.43 20.70 0.82
CA PHE A 405 -6.56 21.86 0.88
C PHE A 405 -5.84 22.10 -0.47
N SER A 406 -5.27 21.05 -1.07
CA SER A 406 -4.64 21.12 -2.40
C SER A 406 -5.63 21.44 -3.52
N ALA A 407 -6.91 21.08 -3.39
CA ALA A 407 -7.94 21.48 -4.35
C ALA A 407 -8.26 22.98 -4.26
N LYS A 408 -8.34 23.55 -3.05
CA LYS A 408 -8.56 24.99 -2.85
C LYS A 408 -7.44 25.83 -3.49
N ASN A 409 -6.18 25.50 -3.18
CA ASN A 409 -5.03 26.30 -3.63
C ASN A 409 -4.66 26.12 -5.11
N ARG A 410 -5.36 25.26 -5.86
CA ARG A 410 -5.18 25.18 -7.33
C ARG A 410 -6.06 26.17 -8.09
N ASN A 411 -7.04 26.78 -7.41
CA ASN A 411 -8.00 27.71 -8.01
C ASN A 411 -7.71 29.17 -7.67
N ASP A 412 -6.73 29.41 -6.80
CA ASP A 412 -6.20 30.74 -6.44
C ASP A 412 -4.92 30.99 -7.25
#